data_AF-A0AAU9N6K9-F1
#
_entry.id   AF-A0AAU9N6K9-F1
#
_cell.length_a   1.000
_cell.length_b   1.000
_cell.length_c   1.000
_cell.angle_alpha   90.00
_cell.angle_beta   90.00
_cell.angle_gamma   90.00
#
_symmetry.space_group_name_H-M   'P 1'
#
loop_
_entity.id
_entity.type
_entity.pdbx_description
1 polymer ?
#
loop_
_entity_poly.entity_id
_entity_poly.type
_entity_poly.pdbx_seq_one_letter_code
_entity_poly.pdbx_strand_id
1 'polypeptide(L)'
;MFVVPDQVMGKVGPGGHPSAIETGTKFYISNLDYSVSNDDIKELFAEVGDLKKYSIHYDRSGRSKGTAKILYSRRQDALAAVKRYNNVQLDGKPMKIEIVGLNIVAPVAGFPFPNNSFGNMNGFPRRGHEMKYLLCNQLPFRSHIWDSLAQLKVVHLPHCYFVNDYKQKNLDVLDVNRQPKRSAYGLPENKFIFACFNQLYKMDPEIFITWCNILKRVPNSALWLLRFPAAGEMRLRAYAVAQGAQPDHSIFTDVAMKNEHIRRSSLADLCLDTPLLMVFLSYFLNPDI
;
A
#
# COMPACT_ATOMS: atom_id res chain seq x y z
N MET A 1 -25.42 -36.75 30.66
CA MET A 1 -24.26 -37.63 30.93
C MET A 1 -24.24 -38.67 29.83
N PHE A 2 -23.47 -38.43 28.78
CA PHE A 2 -23.26 -39.41 27.70
C PHE A 2 -21.76 -39.46 27.44
N VAL A 3 -21.19 -40.59 27.83
CA VAL A 3 -19.79 -40.98 27.68
C VAL A 3 -19.63 -41.56 26.29
N VAL A 4 -18.64 -41.09 25.52
CA VAL A 4 -18.19 -41.71 24.27
C VAL A 4 -16.76 -42.18 24.50
N PRO A 5 -16.42 -43.44 24.18
CA PRO A 5 -15.16 -44.06 24.58
C PRO A 5 -13.98 -43.63 23.72
N ASP A 6 -12.83 -43.54 24.40
CA ASP A 6 -11.48 -43.41 23.86
C ASP A 6 -11.06 -44.73 23.20
N GLN A 7 -10.34 -44.69 22.07
CA GLN A 7 -9.32 -45.69 21.63
C GLN A 7 -8.68 -45.30 20.27
N VAL A 8 -7.38 -45.02 20.38
CA VAL A 8 -6.24 -45.43 19.51
C VAL A 8 -5.71 -44.47 18.43
N MET A 9 -4.47 -44.05 18.72
CA MET A 9 -3.51 -43.29 17.93
C MET A 9 -3.22 -43.86 16.54
N GLY A 10 -3.35 -43.00 15.52
CA GLY A 10 -2.57 -43.06 14.29
C GLY A 10 -1.53 -41.93 14.30
N LYS A 11 -0.24 -42.28 14.28
CA LYS A 11 0.88 -41.31 14.18
C LYS A 11 0.82 -40.58 12.84
N VAL A 12 0.70 -39.26 12.87
CA VAL A 12 0.89 -38.37 11.70
C VAL A 12 2.23 -37.65 11.88
N GLY A 13 3.11 -37.76 10.87
CA GLY A 13 4.44 -37.16 10.86
C GLY A 13 4.43 -35.62 10.78
N PRO A 14 5.56 -34.95 11.08
CA PRO A 14 5.61 -33.50 11.18
C PRO A 14 5.72 -32.87 9.78
N GLY A 15 4.58 -32.57 9.16
CA GLY A 15 4.49 -31.86 7.90
C GLY A 15 3.90 -30.46 8.08
N GLY A 16 4.73 -29.43 7.93
CA GLY A 16 4.30 -28.08 7.58
C GLY A 16 3.88 -27.17 8.73
N HIS A 17 4.85 -26.53 9.38
CA HIS A 17 4.58 -25.28 10.11
C HIS A 17 4.00 -24.24 9.14
N PRO A 18 2.82 -23.64 9.43
CA PRO A 18 2.43 -22.41 8.75
C PRO A 18 3.48 -21.35 9.09
N SER A 19 4.11 -20.79 8.06
CA SER A 19 5.16 -19.80 8.21
C SER A 19 4.67 -18.66 9.09
N ALA A 20 5.26 -18.56 10.29
CA ALA A 20 5.13 -17.41 11.15
C ALA A 20 5.37 -16.16 10.31
N ILE A 21 4.41 -15.23 10.31
CA ILE A 21 4.47 -13.99 9.56
C ILE A 21 5.73 -13.23 10.02
N GLU A 22 6.81 -13.29 9.23
CA GLU A 22 8.06 -12.56 9.48
C GLU A 22 7.76 -11.05 9.38
N THR A 23 7.27 -10.49 10.49
CA THR A 23 6.95 -9.06 10.61
C THR A 23 8.26 -8.29 10.69
N GLY A 24 8.68 -7.66 9.61
CA GLY A 24 9.91 -6.87 9.55
C GLY A 24 10.13 -6.25 8.16
N THR A 25 11.10 -5.34 8.05
CA THR A 25 11.48 -4.76 6.76
C THR A 25 12.68 -5.51 6.19
N LYS A 26 12.46 -6.21 5.08
CA LYS A 26 13.49 -7.02 4.44
C LYS A 26 14.18 -6.24 3.33
N PHE A 27 15.49 -6.39 3.21
CA PHE A 27 16.24 -5.89 2.07
C PHE A 27 17.32 -6.87 1.64
N TYR A 28 17.78 -6.70 0.41
CA TYR A 28 18.82 -7.47 -0.23
C TYR A 28 20.03 -6.58 -0.47
N ILE A 29 21.20 -7.14 -0.27
CA ILE A 29 22.47 -6.52 -0.62
C ILE A 29 23.03 -7.31 -1.80
N SER A 30 23.55 -6.59 -2.79
CA SER A 30 24.22 -7.13 -3.96
C SER A 30 25.56 -6.45 -4.18
N ASN A 31 26.40 -7.06 -5.01
CA ASN A 31 27.77 -6.63 -5.28
C ASN A 31 28.69 -6.67 -4.05
N LEU A 32 28.46 -7.63 -3.14
CA LEU A 32 29.39 -7.92 -2.06
C LEU A 32 30.63 -8.65 -2.59
N ASP A 33 31.77 -8.45 -1.93
CA ASP A 33 32.91 -9.32 -2.17
C ASP A 33 32.61 -10.76 -1.73
N TYR A 34 33.28 -11.73 -2.36
CA TYR A 34 33.09 -13.13 -2.06
C TYR A 34 33.71 -13.54 -0.72
N SER A 35 34.63 -12.73 -0.17
CA SER A 35 35.19 -12.87 1.18
C SER A 35 34.21 -12.49 2.30
N VAL A 36 33.20 -11.66 2.00
CA VAL A 36 32.26 -11.16 3.02
C VAL A 36 31.48 -12.33 3.63
N SER A 37 31.47 -12.40 4.96
CA SER A 37 30.85 -13.44 5.76
C SER A 37 29.56 -12.96 6.45
N ASN A 38 28.80 -13.89 7.03
CA ASN A 38 27.61 -13.53 7.80
C ASN A 38 27.92 -12.66 9.02
N ASP A 39 29.11 -12.81 9.61
CA ASP A 39 29.51 -12.05 10.80
C ASP A 39 29.84 -10.60 10.44
N ASP A 40 30.50 -10.36 9.29
CA ASP A 40 30.75 -9.00 8.78
C ASP A 40 29.43 -8.24 8.52
N ILE A 41 28.44 -8.94 7.94
CA ILE A 41 27.10 -8.38 7.72
C ILE A 41 26.41 -8.08 9.04
N LYS A 42 26.56 -8.95 10.05
CA LYS A 42 25.98 -8.73 11.37
C LYS A 42 26.57 -7.49 12.03
N GLU A 43 27.89 -7.39 12.08
CA GLU A 43 28.59 -6.26 12.71
C GLU A 43 28.25 -4.93 12.05
N LEU A 44 28.31 -4.86 10.73
CA LEU A 44 28.07 -3.63 9.99
C LEU A 44 26.62 -3.11 10.13
N PHE A 45 25.64 -4.01 10.06
CA PHE A 45 24.23 -3.63 10.06
C PHE A 45 23.60 -3.59 11.46
N ALA A 46 24.17 -4.25 12.46
CA ALA A 46 23.73 -4.11 13.85
C ALA A 46 23.96 -2.69 14.42
N GLU A 47 24.92 -1.93 13.87
CA GLU A 47 25.15 -0.53 14.27
C GLU A 47 23.94 0.38 14.00
N VAL A 48 23.15 0.05 12.97
CA VAL A 48 22.01 0.88 12.56
C VAL A 48 20.73 0.53 13.32
N GLY A 49 20.58 -0.72 13.76
CA GLY A 49 19.40 -1.15 14.51
C GLY A 49 19.25 -2.67 14.61
N ASP A 50 18.13 -3.10 15.19
CA ASP A 50 17.93 -4.51 15.55
C ASP A 50 17.63 -5.39 14.32
N LEU A 51 18.55 -6.33 14.07
CA LEU A 51 18.44 -7.35 13.03
C LEU A 51 17.64 -8.56 13.51
N LYS A 52 16.51 -8.84 12.87
CA LYS A 52 15.74 -10.08 13.09
C LYS A 52 16.36 -11.28 12.36
N LYS A 53 16.92 -11.04 11.17
CA LYS A 53 17.50 -12.09 10.33
C LYS A 53 18.52 -11.49 9.39
N TYR A 54 19.61 -12.21 9.16
CA TYR A 54 20.62 -11.87 8.17
C TYR A 54 21.18 -13.18 7.60
N SER A 55 21.48 -13.21 6.30
CA SER A 55 22.05 -14.39 5.66
C SER A 55 22.63 -14.04 4.29
N ILE A 56 23.88 -14.43 4.06
CA ILE A 56 24.51 -14.48 2.75
C ILE A 56 23.93 -15.63 1.93
N HIS A 57 23.79 -15.43 0.63
CA HIS A 57 23.41 -16.47 -0.30
C HIS A 57 24.66 -17.15 -0.85
N TYR A 58 24.74 -18.45 -0.66
CA TYR A 58 25.76 -19.31 -1.23
C TYR A 58 25.18 -20.12 -2.40
N ASP A 59 26.02 -20.45 -3.37
CA ASP A 59 25.68 -21.39 -4.43
C ASP A 59 25.78 -22.85 -3.94
N ARG A 60 25.32 -23.82 -4.75
CA ARG A 60 25.39 -25.25 -4.44
C ARG A 60 26.82 -25.74 -4.17
N SER A 61 27.83 -25.04 -4.68
CA SER A 61 29.25 -25.32 -4.42
C SER A 61 29.79 -24.72 -3.11
N GLY A 62 28.95 -24.07 -2.29
CA GLY A 62 29.37 -23.39 -1.06
C GLY A 62 30.08 -22.05 -1.26
N ARG A 63 30.16 -21.55 -2.50
CA ARG A 63 30.75 -20.22 -2.79
C ARG A 63 29.72 -19.11 -2.59
N SER A 64 30.14 -17.98 -2.03
CA SER A 64 29.29 -16.80 -1.90
C SER A 64 28.83 -16.33 -3.28
N LYS A 65 27.56 -15.94 -3.39
CA LYS A 65 27.00 -15.32 -4.62
C LYS A 65 27.22 -13.80 -4.64
N GLY A 66 27.93 -13.23 -3.66
CA GLY A 66 28.08 -11.78 -3.51
C GLY A 66 26.76 -11.08 -3.21
N THR A 67 25.81 -11.80 -2.59
CA THR A 67 24.49 -11.26 -2.22
C THR A 67 24.09 -11.71 -0.82
N ALA A 68 23.36 -10.85 -0.12
CA ALA A 68 22.84 -11.14 1.22
C ALA A 68 21.37 -10.70 1.33
N LYS A 69 20.65 -11.28 2.29
CA LYS A 69 19.33 -10.81 2.75
C LYS A 69 19.42 -10.39 4.20
N ILE A 70 18.76 -9.29 4.53
CA ILE A 70 18.65 -8.76 5.89
C ILE A 70 17.17 -8.45 6.18
N LEU A 71 16.76 -8.66 7.43
CA LEU A 71 15.44 -8.34 7.96
C LEU A 71 15.62 -7.50 9.22
N TYR A 72 15.23 -6.23 9.18
CA TYR A 72 15.16 -5.38 10.36
C TYR A 72 13.82 -5.49 11.07
N SER A 73 13.85 -5.27 12.38
CA SER A 73 12.65 -5.11 13.19
C SER A 73 11.84 -3.88 12.77
N ARG A 74 12.51 -2.74 12.53
CA ARG A 74 11.87 -1.45 12.21
C ARG A 74 12.21 -1.01 10.80
N ARG A 75 11.25 -0.33 10.17
CA ARG A 75 11.41 0.24 8.82
C ARG A 75 12.38 1.44 8.80
N GLN A 76 12.42 2.22 9.87
CA GLN A 76 13.30 3.39 9.97
C GLN A 76 14.77 2.97 9.92
N ASP A 77 15.13 1.90 10.64
CA ASP A 77 16.49 1.36 10.69
C ASP A 77 16.91 0.82 9.32
N ALA A 78 16.01 0.12 8.61
CA ALA A 78 16.27 -0.32 7.24
C ALA A 78 16.51 0.85 6.26
N LEU A 79 15.75 1.94 6.37
CA LEU A 79 15.93 3.14 5.56
C LEU A 79 17.24 3.88 5.89
N ALA A 80 17.58 3.95 7.18
CA ALA A 80 18.84 4.52 7.63
C ALA A 80 20.03 3.71 7.10
N ALA A 81 19.94 2.38 7.10
CA ALA A 81 20.96 1.49 6.57
C ALA A 81 21.16 1.68 5.06
N VAL A 82 20.07 1.80 4.29
CA VAL A 82 20.15 2.12 2.84
C VAL A 82 20.80 3.48 2.63
N LYS A 83 20.38 4.51 3.35
CA LYS A 83 20.94 5.86 3.21
C LYS A 83 22.44 5.91 3.56
N ARG A 84 22.86 5.13 4.57
CA ARG A 84 24.22 5.14 5.09
C ARG A 84 25.18 4.27 4.29
N TYR A 85 24.73 3.13 3.77
CA TYR A 85 25.63 2.11 3.20
C TYR A 85 25.43 1.84 1.71
N ASN A 86 24.39 2.38 1.08
CA ASN A 86 24.23 2.21 -0.37
C ASN A 86 25.35 2.93 -1.13
N ASN A 87 26.01 2.22 -2.04
CA ASN A 87 27.23 2.60 -2.77
C ASN A 87 28.50 2.78 -1.91
N VAL A 88 28.47 2.48 -0.61
CA VAL A 88 29.68 2.44 0.23
C VAL A 88 30.47 1.17 -0.09
N GLN A 89 31.79 1.29 -0.17
CA GLN A 89 32.66 0.15 -0.46
C GLN A 89 32.85 -0.72 0.79
N LEU A 90 32.59 -2.01 0.65
CA LEU A 90 32.97 -3.06 1.59
C LEU A 90 33.98 -3.97 0.88
N ASP A 91 35.19 -4.10 1.43
CA ASP A 91 36.31 -4.82 0.82
C ASP A 91 36.59 -4.43 -0.64
N GLY A 92 36.50 -3.13 -0.93
CA GLY A 92 36.77 -2.55 -2.25
C GLY A 92 35.64 -2.69 -3.27
N LYS A 93 34.49 -3.28 -2.91
CA LYS A 93 33.30 -3.34 -3.77
C LYS A 93 32.15 -2.47 -3.23
N PRO A 94 31.55 -1.60 -4.06
CA PRO A 94 30.42 -0.78 -3.64
C PRO A 94 29.19 -1.66 -3.41
N MET A 95 28.65 -1.61 -2.20
CA MET A 95 27.43 -2.33 -1.84
C MET A 95 26.23 -1.72 -2.55
N LYS A 96 25.33 -2.56 -3.05
CA LYS A 96 24.05 -2.12 -3.61
C LYS A 96 22.89 -2.71 -2.81
N ILE A 97 22.12 -1.86 -2.15
CA ILE A 97 21.08 -2.25 -1.20
C ILE A 97 19.69 -1.99 -1.78
N GLU A 98 18.82 -3.01 -1.80
CA GLU A 98 17.46 -2.96 -2.36
C GLU A 98 16.45 -3.52 -1.35
N ILE A 99 15.45 -2.74 -0.94
CA ILE A 99 14.40 -3.21 -0.02
C ILE A 99 13.42 -4.11 -0.78
N VAL A 100 13.15 -5.33 -0.27
CA VAL A 100 12.32 -6.36 -0.92
C VAL A 100 11.22 -6.82 0.02
N GLY A 101 9.98 -6.86 -0.46
CA GLY A 101 8.81 -7.23 0.36
C GLY A 101 8.01 -6.06 0.92
N LEU A 102 8.24 -4.85 0.40
CA LEU A 102 7.30 -3.73 0.56
C LEU A 102 6.07 -3.98 -0.32
N ASN A 103 5.06 -4.65 0.22
CA ASN A 103 3.69 -4.33 -0.16
C ASN A 103 3.19 -3.32 0.89
N ILE A 104 2.98 -2.06 0.45
CA ILE A 104 2.56 -0.82 1.18
C ILE A 104 3.79 0.02 1.67
N VAL A 105 4.15 1.24 1.19
CA VAL A 105 3.56 2.28 0.28
C VAL A 105 4.67 3.20 -0.28
N ALA A 106 4.44 3.73 -1.48
CA ALA A 106 5.18 4.76 -2.21
C ALA A 106 5.60 6.05 -1.45
N PRO A 107 6.63 6.79 -1.95
CA PRO A 107 6.45 8.22 -2.12
C PRO A 107 5.30 8.39 -3.11
N VAL A 108 4.15 8.85 -2.66
CA VAL A 108 2.97 9.03 -3.52
C VAL A 108 2.35 7.73 -4.09
N ALA A 109 1.32 7.23 -3.40
CA ALA A 109 0.26 6.30 -3.84
C ALA A 109 0.50 5.40 -5.08
N GLY A 110 0.72 4.10 -4.86
CA GLY A 110 0.58 3.05 -5.88
C GLY A 110 -0.32 1.91 -5.37
N PHE A 111 -1.41 1.63 -6.09
CA PHE A 111 -2.43 0.61 -5.81
C PHE A 111 -1.89 -0.83 -5.88
N PRO A 112 -2.40 -1.79 -5.10
CA PRO A 112 -2.27 -3.22 -5.41
C PRO A 112 -3.47 -3.69 -6.26
N PHE A 113 -3.20 -4.25 -7.44
CA PHE A 113 -4.14 -5.15 -8.12
C PHE A 113 -3.85 -6.60 -7.67
N PRO A 114 -4.88 -7.42 -7.37
CA PRO A 114 -4.72 -8.87 -7.26
C PRO A 114 -4.70 -9.51 -8.65
N ASN A 115 -3.77 -10.45 -8.86
CA ASN A 115 -3.79 -11.37 -10.00
C ASN A 115 -4.96 -12.36 -9.82
N ASN A 116 -5.98 -12.29 -10.67
CA ASN A 116 -6.27 -13.43 -11.55
C ASN A 116 -7.14 -13.03 -12.74
N SER A 117 -6.71 -13.51 -13.90
CA SER A 117 -7.48 -13.71 -15.15
C SER A 117 -8.08 -12.47 -15.79
N PHE A 118 -7.44 -11.94 -16.84
CA PHE A 118 -8.06 -11.59 -18.14
C PHE A 118 -7.00 -10.97 -19.06
N GLY A 119 -6.85 -11.55 -20.26
CA GLY A 119 -6.44 -10.80 -21.46
C GLY A 119 -4.96 -10.50 -21.63
N ASN A 120 -4.34 -11.31 -22.51
CA ASN A 120 -3.12 -11.03 -23.25
C ASN A 120 -2.94 -9.52 -23.58
N MET A 121 -1.93 -8.86 -23.01
CA MET A 121 -1.45 -7.53 -23.43
C MET A 121 0.06 -7.56 -23.65
N ASN A 122 0.45 -7.62 -24.92
CA ASN A 122 1.79 -7.28 -25.38
C ASN A 122 2.04 -5.80 -25.08
N GLY A 123 2.97 -5.46 -24.18
CA GLY A 123 3.29 -4.06 -23.92
C GLY A 123 4.20 -3.70 -22.73
N PHE A 124 4.70 -4.66 -21.94
CA PHE A 124 5.74 -4.33 -20.95
C PHE A 124 7.09 -4.11 -21.66
N PRO A 125 7.69 -2.91 -21.60
CA PRO A 125 8.98 -2.69 -22.23
C PRO A 125 10.07 -3.43 -21.45
N ARG A 126 10.89 -4.17 -22.20
CA ARG A 126 12.13 -4.75 -21.70
C ARG A 126 13.11 -3.64 -21.31
N ARG A 127 14.03 -3.96 -20.40
CA ARG A 127 15.12 -3.13 -19.85
C ARG A 127 15.69 -2.12 -20.87
N GLY A 128 15.82 -0.85 -20.48
CA GLY A 128 16.79 0.07 -21.10
C GLY A 128 16.39 1.52 -21.38
N HIS A 129 15.16 1.98 -21.13
CA HIS A 129 14.74 3.32 -21.54
C HIS A 129 14.62 4.30 -20.37
N GLU A 130 15.35 5.41 -20.46
CA GLU A 130 15.31 6.54 -19.53
C GLU A 130 14.02 7.35 -19.73
N MET A 131 13.32 7.67 -18.63
CA MET A 131 12.03 8.38 -18.69
C MET A 131 12.23 9.86 -19.01
N LYS A 132 11.55 10.34 -20.07
CA LYS A 132 11.73 11.72 -20.57
C LYS A 132 10.54 12.65 -20.31
N TYR A 133 9.32 12.13 -20.20
CA TYR A 133 8.10 12.95 -20.15
C TYR A 133 7.13 12.53 -19.04
N LEU A 134 6.42 13.52 -18.48
CA LEU A 134 5.36 13.35 -17.49
C LEU A 134 4.06 14.02 -17.98
N LEU A 135 2.99 13.27 -18.14
CA LEU A 135 1.66 13.81 -18.44
C LEU A 135 0.95 14.24 -17.15
N CYS A 136 0.44 15.47 -17.09
CA CYS A 136 -0.34 15.95 -15.94
C CYS A 136 -1.41 16.99 -16.33
N ASN A 137 -2.29 17.31 -15.38
CA ASN A 137 -3.19 18.47 -15.51
C ASN A 137 -2.44 19.76 -15.22
N GLN A 138 -2.93 20.86 -15.78
CA GLN A 138 -2.51 22.18 -15.36
C GLN A 138 -3.16 22.49 -13.99
N LEU A 139 -2.53 22.02 -12.91
CA LEU A 139 -2.94 22.34 -11.54
C LEU A 139 -2.04 23.46 -10.99
N PRO A 140 -2.61 24.44 -10.25
CA PRO A 140 -1.83 25.58 -9.72
C PRO A 140 -0.91 25.21 -8.55
N PHE A 141 -0.93 23.97 -8.06
CA PHE A 141 -0.21 23.57 -6.85
C PHE A 141 1.18 22.98 -7.18
N ARG A 142 2.22 23.80 -7.01
CA ARG A 142 3.61 23.33 -6.88
C ARG A 142 3.85 22.85 -5.45
N SER A 143 3.98 21.54 -5.26
CA SER A 143 4.53 20.93 -4.05
C SER A 143 6.04 20.69 -4.18
N HIS A 144 6.72 20.45 -3.06
CA HIS A 144 8.15 20.06 -2.99
C HIS A 144 8.50 18.79 -3.80
N ILE A 145 7.50 18.02 -4.21
CA ILE A 145 7.65 16.86 -5.10
C ILE A 145 8.06 17.29 -6.51
N TRP A 146 7.64 18.48 -6.96
CA TRP A 146 7.98 19.00 -8.29
C TRP A 146 9.48 19.24 -8.45
N ASP A 147 10.17 19.64 -7.38
CA ASP A 147 11.61 19.87 -7.40
C ASP A 147 12.39 18.55 -7.61
N SER A 148 11.84 17.43 -7.11
CA SER A 148 12.40 16.09 -7.34
C SER A 148 12.09 15.53 -8.73
N LEU A 149 11.11 16.10 -9.45
CA LEU A 149 10.72 15.71 -10.81
C LEU A 149 11.28 16.66 -11.88
N ALA A 150 12.15 17.60 -11.50
CA ALA A 150 12.69 18.65 -12.36
C ALA A 150 13.45 18.15 -13.60
N GLN A 151 13.83 16.87 -13.64
CA GLN A 151 14.50 16.24 -14.78
C GLN A 151 13.52 15.77 -15.88
N LEU A 152 12.21 15.74 -15.62
CA LEU A 152 11.19 15.29 -16.58
C LEU A 152 10.58 16.46 -17.36
N LYS A 153 10.35 16.28 -18.66
CA LYS A 153 9.58 17.22 -19.47
C LYS A 153 8.09 17.04 -19.21
N VAL A 154 7.44 18.04 -18.64
CA VAL A 154 6.02 17.96 -18.29
C VAL A 154 5.15 18.34 -19.50
N VAL A 155 4.19 17.49 -19.83
CA VAL A 155 3.18 17.71 -20.88
C VAL A 155 1.82 17.88 -20.21
N HIS A 156 1.21 19.03 -20.42
CA HIS A 156 -0.08 19.35 -19.85
C HIS A 156 -1.23 18.95 -20.78
N LEU A 157 -2.21 18.21 -20.25
CA LEU A 157 -3.47 17.99 -20.93
C LEU A 157 -4.46 19.12 -20.58
N PRO A 158 -5.31 19.56 -21.54
CA PRO A 158 -6.11 20.78 -21.40
C PRO A 158 -7.19 20.71 -20.30
N HIS A 159 -7.60 19.52 -19.87
CA HIS A 159 -8.72 19.35 -18.94
C HIS A 159 -8.44 18.32 -17.83
N CYS A 160 -8.27 17.05 -18.19
CA CYS A 160 -8.00 15.99 -17.23
C CYS A 160 -7.15 14.88 -17.87
N TYR A 161 -6.07 14.49 -17.19
CA TYR A 161 -5.20 13.39 -17.55
C TYR A 161 -5.83 12.04 -17.16
N PHE A 162 -6.79 12.06 -16.22
CA PHE A 162 -7.45 10.88 -15.72
C PHE A 162 -8.61 10.49 -16.64
N VAL A 163 -8.40 9.46 -17.45
CA VAL A 163 -9.42 8.90 -18.35
C VAL A 163 -10.26 7.87 -17.59
N ASN A 164 -11.58 8.11 -17.52
CA ASN A 164 -12.54 7.20 -16.89
C ASN A 164 -13.56 6.67 -17.91
N ASP A 165 -13.70 5.34 -17.98
CA ASP A 165 -14.72 4.66 -18.78
C ASP A 165 -15.97 4.37 -17.94
N TYR A 166 -16.65 5.43 -17.49
CA TYR A 166 -17.88 5.29 -16.69
C TYR A 166 -19.11 5.02 -17.56
N LYS A 167 -19.10 5.46 -18.83
CA LYS A 167 -20.25 5.35 -19.74
C LYS A 167 -20.40 3.99 -20.44
N GLN A 168 -19.36 3.15 -20.49
CA GLN A 168 -19.48 1.82 -21.13
C GLN A 168 -19.49 0.69 -20.11
N LYS A 169 -18.66 0.75 -19.05
CA LYS A 169 -18.47 -0.38 -18.12
C LYS A 169 -19.32 -0.36 -16.85
N ASN A 170 -19.85 0.79 -16.43
CA ASN A 170 -20.55 0.93 -15.13
C ASN A 170 -21.90 1.68 -15.25
N LEU A 171 -22.61 1.48 -16.37
CA LEU A 171 -23.92 2.09 -16.63
C LEU A 171 -24.99 1.70 -15.61
N ASP A 172 -24.84 0.53 -14.99
CA ASP A 172 -25.74 0.01 -13.96
C ASP A 172 -25.83 0.90 -12.72
N VAL A 173 -24.80 1.72 -12.46
CA VAL A 173 -24.81 2.71 -11.37
C VAL A 173 -25.69 3.92 -11.68
N LEU A 174 -25.88 4.20 -12.97
CA LEU A 174 -26.77 5.27 -13.45
C LEU A 174 -28.23 4.80 -13.60
N ASP A 175 -28.48 3.49 -13.60
CA ASP A 175 -29.82 2.92 -13.67
C ASP A 175 -30.49 2.98 -12.29
N VAL A 176 -31.40 3.93 -12.12
CA VAL A 176 -32.17 4.19 -10.89
C VAL A 176 -32.87 2.92 -10.38
N ASN A 177 -33.29 2.01 -11.26
CA ASN A 177 -33.99 0.79 -10.87
C ASN A 177 -33.06 -0.31 -10.34
N ARG A 178 -31.75 -0.19 -10.61
CA ARG A 178 -30.72 -1.15 -10.20
C ARG A 178 -29.80 -0.61 -9.11
N GLN A 179 -30.03 0.62 -8.65
CA GLN A 179 -29.22 1.18 -7.58
C GLN A 179 -29.38 0.35 -6.30
N PRO A 180 -28.26 0.08 -5.61
CA PRO A 180 -28.32 -0.57 -4.31
C PRO A 180 -29.11 0.29 -3.31
N LYS A 181 -29.55 -0.33 -2.22
CA LYS A 181 -30.09 0.39 -1.05
C LYS A 181 -29.03 0.55 0.02
N ARG A 182 -29.09 1.62 0.80
CA ARG A 182 -28.16 1.85 1.93
C ARG A 182 -28.26 0.74 2.98
N SER A 183 -29.47 0.26 3.23
CA SER A 183 -29.72 -0.89 4.13
C SER A 183 -28.91 -2.14 3.78
N ALA A 184 -28.59 -2.39 2.51
CA ALA A 184 -27.79 -3.55 2.08
C ALA A 184 -26.33 -3.48 2.57
N TYR A 185 -25.84 -2.29 2.94
CA TYR A 185 -24.47 -2.05 3.42
C TYR A 185 -24.44 -1.63 4.89
N GLY A 186 -25.55 -1.76 5.60
CA GLY A 186 -25.66 -1.30 6.99
C GLY A 186 -25.58 0.23 7.12
N LEU A 187 -25.92 0.96 6.05
CA LEU A 187 -25.94 2.42 6.06
C LEU A 187 -27.31 2.94 6.48
N PRO A 188 -27.37 4.02 7.28
CA PRO A 188 -28.63 4.67 7.63
C PRO A 188 -29.21 5.44 6.43
N GLU A 189 -30.50 5.25 6.18
CA GLU A 189 -31.22 5.94 5.09
C GLU A 189 -31.43 7.44 5.38
N ASN A 190 -31.49 7.82 6.65
CA ASN A 190 -31.86 9.16 7.10
C ASN A 190 -30.68 10.08 7.48
N LYS A 191 -29.43 9.61 7.38
CA LYS A 191 -28.24 10.42 7.66
C LYS A 191 -27.55 10.86 6.36
N PHE A 192 -26.86 11.99 6.41
CA PHE A 192 -25.93 12.38 5.35
C PHE A 192 -24.65 11.53 5.42
N ILE A 193 -24.24 10.90 4.32
CA ILE A 193 -23.12 9.97 4.27
C ILE A 193 -21.92 10.63 3.60
N PHE A 194 -20.95 11.02 4.43
CA PHE A 194 -19.60 11.30 3.97
C PHE A 194 -18.87 9.98 3.70
N ALA A 195 -18.08 9.88 2.64
CA ALA A 195 -17.33 8.66 2.33
C ALA A 195 -15.86 8.93 2.02
N CYS A 196 -15.00 8.02 2.45
CA CYS A 196 -13.62 7.95 1.97
C CYS A 196 -13.18 6.49 1.91
N PHE A 197 -13.05 5.95 0.69
CA PHE A 197 -12.63 4.57 0.48
C PHE A 197 -11.12 4.41 0.24
N ASN A 198 -10.32 5.38 0.68
CA ASN A 198 -8.88 5.31 0.62
C ASN A 198 -8.32 4.33 1.66
N GLN A 199 -7.14 3.79 1.38
CA GLN A 199 -6.42 2.96 2.34
C GLN A 199 -5.89 3.81 3.50
N LEU A 200 -5.80 3.24 4.71
CA LEU A 200 -5.49 3.97 5.94
C LEU A 200 -4.24 4.85 5.86
N TYR A 201 -3.18 4.40 5.19
CA TYR A 201 -1.94 5.18 5.09
C TYR A 201 -2.08 6.49 4.29
N LYS A 202 -3.18 6.66 3.53
CA LYS A 202 -3.47 7.92 2.82
C LYS A 202 -4.10 8.97 3.72
N MET A 203 -4.50 8.58 4.93
CA MET A 203 -5.11 9.47 5.90
C MET A 203 -4.05 9.95 6.88
N ASP A 204 -3.91 11.27 6.94
CA ASP A 204 -3.15 11.96 7.97
C ASP A 204 -4.00 12.13 9.25
N PRO A 205 -3.40 12.11 10.44
CA PRO A 205 -4.09 12.51 11.67
C PRO A 205 -4.83 13.86 11.54
N GLU A 206 -4.23 14.88 10.93
CA GLU A 206 -4.83 16.22 10.80
C GLU A 206 -6.09 16.23 9.92
N ILE A 207 -6.08 15.48 8.80
CA ILE A 207 -7.26 15.38 7.93
C ILE A 207 -8.38 14.61 8.64
N PHE A 208 -8.02 13.56 9.40
CA PHE A 208 -9.01 12.80 10.14
C PHE A 208 -9.63 13.61 11.29
N ILE A 209 -8.85 14.45 11.97
CA ILE A 209 -9.36 15.44 12.95
C ILE A 209 -10.36 16.39 12.26
N THR A 210 -10.03 16.87 11.07
CA THR A 210 -10.92 17.74 10.29
C THR A 210 -12.25 17.05 10.00
N TRP A 211 -12.24 15.77 9.61
CA TRP A 211 -13.46 15.00 9.41
C TRP A 211 -14.25 14.80 10.71
N CYS A 212 -13.59 14.54 11.84
CA CYS A 212 -14.24 14.49 13.14
C CYS A 212 -14.92 15.83 13.49
N ASN A 213 -14.29 16.96 13.15
CA ASN A 213 -14.88 18.28 13.33
C ASN A 213 -16.11 18.52 12.44
N ILE A 214 -16.13 17.99 11.21
CA ILE A 214 -17.32 18.00 10.35
C ILE A 214 -18.45 17.20 10.99
N LEU A 215 -18.17 15.97 11.45
CA LEU A 215 -19.16 15.10 12.09
C LEU A 215 -19.77 15.71 13.36
N LYS A 216 -18.99 16.50 14.12
CA LYS A 216 -19.50 17.24 15.28
C LYS A 216 -20.45 18.38 14.89
N ARG A 217 -20.22 19.03 13.74
CA ARG A 217 -21.04 20.14 13.24
C ARG A 217 -22.28 19.67 12.49
N VAL A 218 -22.26 18.44 11.98
CA VAL A 218 -23.37 17.83 11.23
C VAL A 218 -23.81 16.57 11.97
N PRO A 219 -24.61 16.68 13.05
CA PRO A 219 -24.94 15.54 13.91
C PRO A 219 -25.77 14.45 13.22
N ASN A 220 -26.57 14.82 12.20
CA ASN A 220 -27.30 13.85 11.38
C ASN A 220 -26.46 13.34 10.19
N SER A 221 -25.21 12.96 10.44
CA SER A 221 -24.30 12.43 9.42
C SER A 221 -23.52 11.21 9.90
N ALA A 222 -22.92 10.50 8.96
CA ALA A 222 -21.96 9.44 9.23
C ALA A 222 -20.82 9.49 8.22
N LEU A 223 -19.65 9.03 8.65
CA LEU A 223 -18.45 8.85 7.85
C LEU A 223 -18.27 7.37 7.54
N TRP A 224 -18.24 7.05 6.25
CA TRP A 224 -18.12 5.71 5.71
C TRP A 224 -16.71 5.46 5.17
N LEU A 225 -15.98 4.54 5.80
CA LEU A 225 -14.57 4.30 5.57
C LEU A 225 -14.28 2.88 5.08
N LEU A 226 -13.18 2.73 4.35
CA LEU A 226 -12.64 1.42 4.01
C LEU A 226 -11.93 0.79 5.22
N ARG A 227 -12.32 -0.45 5.56
CA ARG A 227 -11.68 -1.29 6.56
C ARG A 227 -10.41 -1.94 6.01
N PHE A 228 -9.38 -1.14 5.77
CA PHE A 228 -8.10 -1.66 5.28
C PHE A 228 -6.88 -0.86 5.79
N PRO A 229 -5.99 -1.48 6.58
CA PRO A 229 -6.07 -2.85 7.11
C PRO A 229 -7.12 -2.99 8.22
N ALA A 230 -7.65 -4.20 8.45
CA ALA A 230 -8.71 -4.43 9.44
C ALA A 230 -8.33 -4.01 10.87
N ALA A 231 -7.06 -4.21 11.26
CA ALA A 231 -6.53 -3.77 12.55
C ALA A 231 -6.59 -2.24 12.77
N GLY A 232 -6.74 -1.46 11.68
CA GLY A 232 -6.85 -0.01 11.74
C GLY A 232 -8.19 0.49 12.25
N GLU A 233 -9.28 -0.28 12.07
CA GLU A 233 -10.64 0.15 12.45
C GLU A 233 -10.73 0.52 13.93
N MET A 234 -10.25 -0.36 14.81
CA MET A 234 -10.30 -0.15 16.26
C MET A 234 -9.59 1.15 16.67
N ARG A 235 -8.45 1.44 16.04
CA ARG A 235 -7.67 2.66 16.31
C ARG A 235 -8.38 3.90 15.81
N LEU A 236 -8.96 3.86 14.61
CA LEU A 236 -9.72 4.98 14.06
C LEU A 236 -10.95 5.29 14.91
N ARG A 237 -11.68 4.27 15.36
CA ARG A 237 -12.82 4.45 16.26
C ARG A 237 -12.39 5.09 17.59
N ALA A 238 -11.36 4.54 18.22
CA ALA A 238 -10.83 5.09 19.47
C ALA A 238 -10.36 6.54 19.31
N TYR A 239 -9.70 6.84 18.19
CA TYR A 239 -9.23 8.18 17.88
C TYR A 239 -10.38 9.15 17.61
N ALA A 240 -11.41 8.74 16.86
CA ALA A 240 -12.61 9.55 16.62
C ALA A 240 -13.33 9.89 17.94
N VAL A 241 -13.49 8.92 18.83
CA VAL A 241 -14.07 9.12 20.16
C VAL A 241 -13.22 10.09 20.99
N ALA A 242 -11.89 9.95 20.97
CA ALA A 242 -10.99 10.88 21.64
C ALA A 242 -11.08 12.32 21.09
N GLN A 243 -11.47 12.49 19.82
CA GLN A 243 -11.73 13.80 19.20
C GLN A 243 -13.18 14.30 19.38
N GLY A 244 -14.00 13.58 20.15
CA GLY A 244 -15.38 13.94 20.47
C GLY A 244 -16.42 13.57 19.42
N ALA A 245 -16.10 12.70 18.46
CA ALA A 245 -17.08 12.14 17.53
C ALA A 245 -17.81 10.95 18.18
N GLN A 246 -19.10 10.81 17.88
CA GLN A 246 -19.90 9.70 18.42
C GLN A 246 -19.54 8.37 17.73
N PRO A 247 -19.56 7.22 18.45
CA PRO A 247 -19.21 5.92 17.87
C PRO A 247 -20.07 5.49 16.68
N ASP A 248 -21.34 5.91 16.66
CA ASP A 248 -22.33 5.61 15.61
C ASP A 248 -22.15 6.49 14.36
N HIS A 249 -21.23 7.46 14.39
CA HIS A 249 -20.91 8.30 13.23
C HIS A 249 -19.86 7.66 12.31
N SER A 250 -19.26 6.52 12.69
CA SER A 250 -18.23 5.85 11.87
C SER A 250 -18.69 4.47 11.40
N ILE A 251 -18.81 4.30 10.09
CA ILE A 251 -19.21 3.06 9.44
C ILE A 251 -18.03 2.53 8.63
N PHE A 252 -17.76 1.23 8.70
CA PHE A 252 -16.64 0.60 8.01
C PHE A 252 -17.12 -0.49 7.08
N THR A 253 -16.53 -0.58 5.89
CA THR A 253 -16.82 -1.65 4.91
C THR A 253 -15.54 -2.30 4.42
N ASP A 254 -15.61 -3.58 4.05
CA ASP A 254 -14.45 -4.31 3.52
C ASP A 254 -14.04 -3.85 2.12
N VAL A 255 -12.85 -4.33 1.71
CA VAL A 255 -12.42 -4.25 0.31
C VAL A 255 -13.41 -5.04 -0.54
N ALA A 256 -13.94 -4.40 -1.57
CA ALA A 256 -14.85 -5.01 -2.53
C ALA A 256 -14.20 -5.11 -3.91
N MET A 257 -14.71 -6.02 -4.74
CA MET A 257 -14.35 -6.05 -6.17
C MET A 257 -14.73 -4.74 -6.85
N LYS A 258 -14.04 -4.39 -7.94
CA LYS A 258 -14.15 -3.08 -8.60
C LYS A 258 -15.59 -2.66 -8.90
N ASN A 259 -16.40 -3.53 -9.52
CA ASN A 259 -17.78 -3.18 -9.90
C ASN A 259 -18.64 -2.89 -8.67
N GLU A 260 -18.52 -3.73 -7.65
CA GLU A 260 -19.22 -3.56 -6.37
C GLU A 260 -18.76 -2.29 -5.63
N HIS A 261 -17.47 -1.98 -5.69
CA HIS A 261 -16.94 -0.74 -5.14
C HIS A 261 -17.53 0.50 -5.82
N ILE A 262 -17.58 0.53 -7.15
CA ILE A 262 -18.18 1.65 -7.90
C ILE A 262 -19.67 1.75 -7.59
N ARG A 263 -20.37 0.62 -7.57
CA ARG A 263 -21.81 0.55 -7.29
C ARG A 263 -22.16 1.04 -5.90
N ARG A 264 -21.42 0.64 -4.87
CA ARG A 264 -21.69 1.10 -3.49
C ARG A 264 -21.28 2.55 -3.27
N SER A 265 -20.29 3.07 -4.01
CA SER A 265 -19.88 4.47 -3.91
C SER A 265 -20.98 5.46 -4.28
N SER A 266 -21.97 5.07 -5.09
CA SER A 266 -23.12 5.93 -5.41
C SER A 266 -24.07 6.16 -4.23
N LEU A 267 -23.93 5.41 -3.13
CA LEU A 267 -24.75 5.57 -1.93
C LEU A 267 -24.27 6.71 -1.02
N ALA A 268 -23.03 7.17 -1.24
CA ALA A 268 -22.46 8.29 -0.50
C ALA A 268 -22.97 9.63 -1.04
N ASP A 269 -23.22 10.58 -0.15
CA ASP A 269 -23.67 11.93 -0.52
C ASP A 269 -22.48 12.83 -0.87
N LEU A 270 -21.33 12.64 -0.20
CA LEU A 270 -20.11 13.39 -0.47
C LEU A 270 -18.86 12.57 -0.19
N CYS A 271 -17.93 12.53 -1.15
CA CYS A 271 -16.60 11.96 -0.95
C CYS A 271 -15.63 12.98 -0.35
N LEU A 272 -14.97 12.61 0.74
CA LEU A 272 -13.92 13.42 1.37
C LEU A 272 -12.54 12.96 0.88
N ASP A 273 -11.81 13.89 0.26
CA ASP A 273 -10.49 13.59 -0.31
C ASP A 273 -9.37 13.70 0.75
N THR A 274 -8.23 13.07 0.45
CA THR A 274 -7.02 13.08 1.29
C THR A 274 -5.90 13.87 0.60
N PRO A 275 -5.39 14.97 1.19
CA PRO A 275 -4.51 15.91 0.52
C PRO A 275 -3.10 15.37 0.24
N LEU A 276 -2.61 14.41 1.03
CA LEU A 276 -1.24 13.91 0.91
C LEU A 276 -1.01 13.02 -0.30
N LEU A 277 -2.08 12.43 -0.86
CA LEU A 277 -2.01 11.36 -1.84
C LEU A 277 -3.18 11.43 -2.82
N MET A 278 -3.43 12.60 -3.42
CA MET A 278 -4.18 12.64 -4.68
C MET A 278 -3.46 11.68 -5.64
N VAL A 279 -4.20 10.70 -6.15
CA VAL A 279 -3.69 9.64 -7.02
C VAL A 279 -2.86 10.29 -8.14
N PHE A 280 -1.53 10.17 -8.09
CA PHE A 280 -0.66 10.38 -9.23
C PHE A 280 -0.54 9.03 -9.91
N LEU A 281 -1.36 8.78 -10.94
CA LEU A 281 -1.11 7.67 -11.85
C LEU A 281 -0.63 8.26 -13.18
N SER A 282 0.67 8.46 -13.29
CA SER A 282 1.31 8.95 -14.50
C SER A 282 1.15 7.94 -15.64
N TYR A 283 0.64 8.38 -16.80
CA TYR A 283 0.79 7.63 -18.04
C TYR A 283 2.16 7.92 -18.63
N PHE A 284 2.91 6.87 -18.95
CA PHE A 284 4.23 6.95 -19.57
C PHE A 284 4.07 6.74 -21.07
N LEU A 285 4.49 7.73 -21.88
CA LEU A 285 4.56 7.60 -23.33
C LEU A 285 6.03 7.50 -23.75
N ASN A 286 6.31 6.50 -24.59
CA ASN A 286 7.58 6.36 -25.29
C ASN A 286 7.45 7.08 -26.65
N PRO A 287 8.38 7.97 -27.05
CA PRO A 287 8.28 8.73 -28.30
C PRO A 287 8.40 7.92 -29.60
N ASP A 288 8.55 6.60 -29.53
CA ASP A 288 8.69 5.72 -30.71
C ASP A 288 7.36 5.05 -31.13
N ILE A 289 6.22 5.73 -30.94
CA ILE A 289 4.90 5.35 -31.47
C ILE A 289 4.31 6.53 -32.24
#